data_AF-A0A847JFS4-F1
#
_entry.id   AF-A0A847JFS4-F1
#
_cell.length_a   1.000
_cell.length_b   1.000
_cell.length_c   1.000
_cell.angle_alpha   90.00
_cell.angle_beta   90.00
_cell.angle_gamma   90.00
#
_symmetry.space_group_name_H-M   'P 1'
#
loop_
_entity.id
_entity.type
_entity.pdbx_description
1 polymer ?
#
loop_
_entity_poly.entity_id
_entity_poly.type
_entity_poly.pdbx_seq_one_letter_code
_entity_poly.pdbx_strand_id
1 'polypeptide(L)'
;MSDEKPRDPTEHAVGRREFFGLGAATLAAGSLAAPAIVRAEEKLNWKMVTSWPKNSPGVGVNAQRLADSITAMSNGRLTVQLYAAGELVPAFECFDAVSSGAAEMAHGSPYFWQGKEKAFHFFTGIPFGLFANEHMGWIWFGGGQALWEKAYAPFGVQPFYCGSSGPQAGGWFRKEIKTVDDFKGLKMRIAGLGGEVLRRLGVNVVLLPPGEIFQAMQSGTIDAAEWVGPWNDLAFGLFRVAKNYYMPSFFEFGPAL
;
A
#
# COMPACT_ATOMS: atom_id res chain seq x y z
N MET A 1 -95.74 -16.33 -14.72
CA MET A 1 -94.66 -15.81 -13.87
C MET A 1 -94.34 -14.44 -14.44
N SER A 2 -94.61 -13.39 -13.67
CA SER A 2 -94.71 -11.97 -14.09
C SER A 2 -93.54 -11.50 -14.97
N ASP A 3 -93.70 -10.79 -16.09
CA ASP A 3 -94.57 -9.63 -16.49
C ASP A 3 -93.83 -8.29 -16.42
N GLU A 4 -93.78 -7.58 -17.56
CA GLU A 4 -93.50 -6.13 -17.77
C GLU A 4 -92.17 -5.52 -17.23
N LYS A 5 -91.63 -4.38 -17.69
CA LYS A 5 -91.68 -3.58 -18.95
C LYS A 5 -90.38 -2.70 -19.00
N PRO A 6 -90.04 -2.06 -20.15
CA PRO A 6 -88.86 -1.19 -20.24
C PRO A 6 -89.18 0.33 -20.26
N ARG A 7 -88.25 1.15 -19.69
CA ARG A 7 -88.11 2.63 -19.88
C ARG A 7 -89.28 3.50 -19.34
N ASP A 8 -89.17 4.79 -19.00
CA ASP A 8 -88.12 5.85 -18.88
C ASP A 8 -88.72 6.94 -17.91
N PRO A 9 -88.25 8.22 -17.69
CA PRO A 9 -87.14 8.97 -18.29
C PRO A 9 -86.17 9.71 -17.31
N THR A 10 -86.56 10.84 -16.69
CA THR A 10 -85.67 11.98 -16.30
C THR A 10 -86.18 12.85 -15.14
N GLU A 11 -85.28 13.70 -14.63
CA GLU A 11 -85.50 14.95 -13.86
C GLU A 11 -86.15 14.94 -12.46
N HIS A 12 -85.40 15.50 -11.50
CA HIS A 12 -85.91 16.59 -10.66
C HIS A 12 -84.77 17.59 -10.37
N ALA A 13 -84.97 18.86 -10.71
CA ALA A 13 -84.04 19.94 -10.39
C ALA A 13 -84.40 20.59 -9.04
N VAL A 14 -83.40 20.98 -8.25
CA VAL A 14 -83.55 21.84 -7.06
C VAL A 14 -82.63 23.05 -7.20
N GLY A 15 -83.18 24.24 -6.95
CA GLY A 15 -82.58 25.52 -7.33
C GLY A 15 -81.58 26.12 -6.35
N ARG A 16 -80.94 27.22 -6.78
CA ARG A 16 -80.01 28.03 -5.98
C ARG A 16 -80.75 28.87 -4.91
N ARG A 17 -80.32 28.79 -3.64
CA ARG A 17 -80.04 29.91 -2.68
C ARG A 17 -80.47 29.66 -1.20
N GLU A 18 -79.70 28.85 -0.46
CA GLU A 18 -79.40 29.00 0.99
C GLU A 18 -77.97 28.41 1.12
N PHE A 19 -76.85 29.08 1.46
CA PHE A 19 -76.48 30.27 2.25
C PHE A 19 -76.32 30.02 3.76
N PHE A 20 -75.10 30.30 4.26
CA PHE A 20 -74.57 30.15 5.64
C PHE A 20 -74.28 28.72 6.15
N GLY A 21 -73.16 28.56 6.88
CA GLY A 21 -72.82 27.33 7.62
C GLY A 21 -71.32 27.01 7.65
N LEU A 22 -70.63 27.36 8.74
CA LEU A 22 -69.19 27.16 8.96
C LEU A 22 -68.71 25.69 8.85
N GLY A 23 -67.46 25.51 8.40
CA GLY A 23 -66.46 24.88 9.28
C GLY A 23 -65.99 23.44 8.99
N ALA A 24 -65.09 23.28 8.02
CA ALA A 24 -64.08 22.21 8.04
C ALA A 24 -62.85 22.58 7.18
N ALA A 25 -61.91 23.35 7.73
CA ALA A 25 -60.62 23.56 7.07
C ALA A 25 -59.79 22.28 7.17
N THR A 26 -59.68 21.52 6.07
CA THR A 26 -58.83 20.34 6.00
C THR A 26 -57.37 20.76 6.11
N LEU A 27 -56.81 20.66 7.32
CA LEU A 27 -55.37 20.76 7.55
C LEU A 27 -54.67 19.69 6.72
N ALA A 28 -54.09 20.10 5.60
CA ALA A 28 -53.12 19.31 4.88
C ALA A 28 -51.91 19.14 5.80
N ALA A 29 -51.85 18.01 6.50
CA ALA A 29 -50.76 17.66 7.39
C ALA A 29 -49.49 17.47 6.56
N GLY A 30 -48.77 18.56 6.33
CA GLY A 30 -47.50 18.55 5.64
C GLY A 30 -46.57 17.58 6.34
N SER A 31 -46.16 16.54 5.62
CA SER A 31 -45.17 15.58 6.09
C SER A 31 -43.84 16.31 6.25
N LEU A 32 -43.62 16.87 7.44
CA LEU A 32 -42.33 17.38 7.89
C LEU A 32 -41.33 16.23 7.72
N ALA A 33 -40.51 16.32 6.68
CA ALA A 33 -39.44 15.37 6.46
C ALA A 33 -38.55 15.43 7.70
N ALA A 34 -38.55 14.37 8.50
CA ALA A 34 -37.71 14.28 9.68
C ALA A 34 -36.26 14.55 9.21
N PRO A 35 -35.52 15.46 9.86
CA PRO A 35 -34.19 15.81 9.40
C PRO A 35 -33.37 14.54 9.32
N ALA A 36 -32.82 14.26 8.13
CA ALA A 36 -31.95 13.11 7.95
C ALA A 36 -30.82 13.23 8.98
N ILE A 37 -30.78 12.32 9.95
CA ILE A 37 -29.76 12.32 10.99
C ILE A 37 -28.47 11.94 10.27
N VAL A 38 -27.73 12.97 9.84
CA VAL A 38 -26.36 12.85 9.35
C VAL A 38 -25.55 12.36 10.53
N ARG A 39 -25.46 11.03 10.64
CA ARG A 39 -24.62 10.35 11.60
C ARG A 39 -23.21 10.82 11.28
N ALA A 40 -22.60 11.59 12.19
CA ALA A 40 -21.24 12.06 12.01
C ALA A 40 -20.36 10.82 11.78
N GLU A 41 -19.80 10.71 10.57
CA GLU A 41 -19.01 9.54 10.20
C GLU A 41 -17.78 9.47 11.12
N GLU A 42 -17.57 8.29 11.70
CA GLU A 42 -16.58 8.08 12.74
C GLU A 42 -15.18 8.39 12.18
N LYS A 43 -14.49 9.34 12.80
CA LYS A 43 -13.16 9.76 12.36
C LYS A 43 -12.12 8.77 12.85
N LEU A 44 -11.80 7.80 12.00
CA LEU A 44 -10.71 6.86 12.19
C LEU A 44 -9.38 7.60 12.01
N ASN A 45 -8.44 7.33 12.90
CA ASN A 45 -7.07 7.84 12.82
C ASN A 45 -6.14 6.63 12.90
N TRP A 46 -5.49 6.27 11.79
CA TRP A 46 -4.61 5.10 11.69
C TRP A 46 -3.13 5.49 11.69
N LYS A 47 -2.30 4.72 12.38
CA LYS A 47 -0.84 4.80 12.33
C LYS A 47 -0.36 3.92 11.18
N MET A 48 0.42 4.50 10.26
CA MET A 48 1.16 3.73 9.25
C MET A 48 2.66 3.78 9.56
N VAL A 49 3.26 2.64 9.87
CA VAL A 49 4.71 2.50 10.03
C VAL A 49 5.38 2.19 8.69
N THR A 50 6.61 2.62 8.48
CA THR A 50 7.34 2.28 7.25
C THR A 50 8.81 1.93 7.47
N SER A 51 9.32 0.98 6.67
CA SER A 51 10.74 0.59 6.63
C SER A 51 11.65 1.69 6.04
N TRP A 52 11.08 2.79 5.56
CA TRP A 52 11.77 3.85 4.84
C TRP A 52 12.20 5.01 5.76
N PRO A 53 13.41 5.58 5.59
CA PRO A 53 13.78 6.84 6.22
C PRO A 53 12.87 7.99 5.78
N LYS A 54 12.60 8.92 6.70
CA LYS A 54 11.70 10.06 6.45
C LYS A 54 12.17 10.87 5.24
N ASN A 55 11.24 11.20 4.34
CA ASN A 55 11.50 11.92 3.09
C ASN A 55 12.55 11.29 2.14
N SER A 56 12.87 10.00 2.31
CA SER A 56 13.73 9.29 1.34
C SER A 56 13.08 9.29 -0.06
N PRO A 57 13.81 9.68 -1.12
CA PRO A 57 13.24 9.77 -2.47
C PRO A 57 12.66 8.45 -2.97
N GLY A 58 11.61 8.55 -3.79
CA GLY A 58 10.80 7.40 -4.17
C GLY A 58 10.06 6.85 -2.95
N VAL A 59 10.69 5.93 -2.23
CA VAL A 59 10.02 5.04 -1.25
C VAL A 59 9.38 5.77 -0.06
N GLY A 60 10.11 6.65 0.64
CA GLY A 60 9.55 7.40 1.78
C GLY A 60 8.52 8.45 1.37
N VAL A 61 8.72 9.08 0.21
CA VAL A 61 7.76 10.05 -0.36
C VAL A 61 6.48 9.35 -0.85
N ASN A 62 6.59 8.18 -1.46
CA ASN A 62 5.44 7.37 -1.88
C ASN A 62 4.62 6.88 -0.67
N ALA A 63 5.29 6.51 0.43
CA ALA A 63 4.59 6.16 1.66
C ALA A 63 3.78 7.33 2.24
N GLN A 64 4.34 8.55 2.27
CA GLN A 64 3.57 9.73 2.68
C GLN A 64 2.42 10.00 1.71
N ARG A 65 2.68 9.94 0.40
CA ARG A 65 1.66 10.12 -0.63
C ARG A 65 0.50 9.12 -0.50
N LEU A 66 0.75 7.88 -0.08
CA LEU A 66 -0.30 6.89 0.18
C LEU A 66 -1.19 7.32 1.36
N ALA A 67 -0.58 7.72 2.48
CA ALA A 67 -1.30 8.23 3.65
C ALA A 67 -2.15 9.48 3.34
N ASP A 68 -1.57 10.44 2.59
CA ASP A 68 -2.25 11.64 2.13
C ASP A 68 -3.42 11.29 1.19
N SER A 69 -3.21 10.34 0.28
CA SER A 69 -4.24 9.91 -0.69
C SER A 69 -5.41 9.20 -0.01
N ILE A 70 -5.15 8.33 0.98
CA ILE A 70 -6.21 7.70 1.80
C ILE A 70 -7.00 8.78 2.55
N THR A 71 -6.31 9.77 3.12
CA THR A 71 -6.93 10.87 3.85
C THR A 71 -7.80 11.76 2.93
N ALA A 72 -7.33 12.06 1.73
CA ALA A 72 -8.08 12.83 0.73
C ALA A 72 -9.27 12.05 0.15
N MET A 73 -9.07 10.81 -0.29
CA MET A 73 -10.13 9.96 -0.86
C MET A 73 -11.20 9.58 0.17
N SER A 74 -10.85 9.50 1.46
CA SER A 74 -11.82 9.30 2.53
C SER A 74 -12.60 10.57 2.91
N ASN A 75 -12.27 11.73 2.33
CA ASN A 75 -12.75 13.06 2.75
C ASN A 75 -12.49 13.34 4.25
N GLY A 76 -11.32 12.93 4.76
CA GLY A 76 -10.92 13.12 6.15
C GLY A 76 -11.69 12.29 7.19
N ARG A 77 -12.38 11.23 6.76
CA ARG A 77 -13.04 10.24 7.65
C ARG A 77 -12.06 9.18 8.17
N LEU A 78 -11.08 8.83 7.36
CA LEU A 78 -9.93 8.03 7.74
C LEU A 78 -8.68 8.88 7.50
N THR A 79 -8.06 9.37 8.57
CA THR A 79 -6.74 10.01 8.52
C THR A 79 -5.67 8.94 8.71
N VAL A 80 -4.52 9.10 8.03
CA VAL A 80 -3.37 8.20 8.17
C VAL A 80 -2.15 9.01 8.61
N GLN A 81 -1.69 8.77 9.84
CA GLN A 81 -0.46 9.34 10.37
C GLN A 81 0.71 8.41 10.05
N LEU A 82 1.63 8.87 9.21
CA LEU A 82 2.86 8.15 8.90
C LEU A 82 3.89 8.30 10.04
N TYR A 83 4.59 7.20 10.32
CA TYR A 83 5.78 7.11 11.17
C TYR A 83 6.91 6.47 10.35
N ALA A 84 8.00 7.20 10.14
CA ALA A 84 9.16 6.71 9.40
C ALA A 84 9.94 5.66 10.20
N ALA A 85 10.89 4.99 9.55
CA ALA A 85 11.73 3.97 10.17
C ALA A 85 12.40 4.48 11.46
N GLY A 86 12.08 3.85 12.60
CA GLY A 86 12.57 4.23 13.92
C GLY A 86 11.76 5.31 14.66
N GLU A 87 10.73 5.92 14.07
CA GLU A 87 9.88 6.91 14.75
C GLU A 87 8.82 6.28 15.67
N LEU A 88 8.45 5.01 15.42
CA LEU A 88 7.53 4.23 16.26
C LEU A 88 8.01 2.79 16.46
N VAL A 89 8.55 2.15 15.42
CA VAL A 89 9.18 0.82 15.47
C VAL A 89 10.45 0.77 14.60
N PRO A 90 11.39 -0.15 14.87
CA PRO A 90 12.52 -0.45 13.99
C PRO A 90 12.09 -0.80 12.56
N ALA A 91 12.95 -0.49 11.59
CA ALA A 91 12.62 -0.54 10.16
C ALA A 91 12.04 -1.89 9.68
N PHE A 92 12.51 -3.01 10.23
CA PHE A 92 12.07 -4.35 9.82
C PHE A 92 10.92 -4.92 10.67
N GLU A 93 10.57 -4.27 11.79
CA GLU A 93 9.48 -4.69 12.70
C GLU A 93 8.10 -4.15 12.27
N CYS A 94 8.03 -3.40 11.16
CA CYS A 94 6.79 -2.81 10.65
C CYS A 94 5.66 -3.83 10.42
N PHE A 95 5.99 -5.07 10.03
CA PHE A 95 5.00 -6.15 9.89
C PHE A 95 4.48 -6.64 11.24
N ASP A 96 5.35 -6.78 12.24
CA ASP A 96 4.97 -7.23 13.59
C ASP A 96 4.12 -6.17 14.30
N ALA A 97 4.39 -4.89 14.04
CA ALA A 97 3.54 -3.80 14.50
C ALA A 97 2.09 -3.91 13.99
N VAL A 98 1.88 -4.38 12.75
CA VAL A 98 0.54 -4.61 12.20
C VAL A 98 -0.06 -5.93 12.68
N SER A 99 0.71 -7.02 12.65
CA SER A 99 0.27 -8.34 13.10
C SER A 99 -0.15 -8.38 14.58
N SER A 100 0.44 -7.51 15.41
CA SER A 100 0.07 -7.32 16.83
C SER A 100 -0.99 -6.24 17.09
N GLY A 101 -1.41 -5.48 16.07
CA GLY A 101 -2.33 -4.35 16.22
C GLY A 101 -1.73 -3.09 16.87
N ALA A 102 -0.40 -3.01 17.02
CA ALA A 102 0.28 -1.81 17.51
C ALA A 102 0.23 -0.65 16.50
N ALA A 103 0.13 -0.94 15.21
CA ALA A 103 -0.16 -0.01 14.12
C ALA A 103 -1.19 -0.64 13.16
N GLU A 104 -2.03 0.17 12.51
CA GLU A 104 -3.10 -0.34 11.64
C GLU A 104 -2.62 -0.55 10.19
N MET A 105 -1.49 0.03 9.80
CA MET A 105 -0.90 -0.12 8.46
C MET A 105 0.64 -0.21 8.50
N ALA A 106 1.22 -0.85 7.48
CA ALA A 106 2.66 -0.82 7.20
C ALA A 106 2.92 -0.59 5.71
N HIS A 107 4.01 0.11 5.38
CA HIS A 107 4.53 0.22 4.01
C HIS A 107 6.00 -0.19 3.95
N GLY A 108 6.30 -1.18 3.13
CA GLY A 108 7.64 -1.70 2.90
C GLY A 108 7.61 -3.02 2.14
N SER A 109 8.76 -3.44 1.64
CA SER A 109 8.88 -4.64 0.81
C SER A 109 8.67 -5.95 1.60
N PRO A 110 7.75 -6.83 1.15
CA PRO A 110 7.56 -8.19 1.68
C PRO A 110 8.83 -8.98 2.01
N TYR A 111 9.89 -8.87 1.19
CA TYR A 111 11.13 -9.63 1.40
C TYR A 111 11.89 -9.30 2.70
N PHE A 112 11.60 -8.20 3.40
CA PHE A 112 12.21 -7.90 4.71
C PHE A 112 11.70 -8.85 5.79
N TRP A 113 10.46 -9.35 5.62
CA TRP A 113 9.79 -10.21 6.58
C TRP A 113 9.91 -11.70 6.21
N GLN A 114 10.76 -12.04 5.24
CA GLN A 114 11.03 -13.41 4.78
C GLN A 114 11.60 -14.36 5.86
N GLY A 115 11.92 -13.85 7.06
CA GLY A 115 12.16 -14.68 8.23
C GLY A 115 10.92 -15.43 8.72
N LYS A 116 9.71 -14.92 8.41
CA LYS A 116 8.41 -15.46 8.83
C LYS A 116 7.88 -16.49 7.84
N GLU A 117 7.93 -16.18 6.54
CA GLU A 117 7.52 -17.07 5.45
C GLU A 117 8.38 -16.78 4.21
N LYS A 118 8.86 -17.82 3.52
CA LYS A 118 9.74 -17.71 2.34
C LYS A 118 9.00 -17.27 1.08
N ALA A 119 7.70 -17.55 0.98
CA ALA A 119 6.86 -17.07 -0.12
C ALA A 119 6.84 -15.53 -0.24
N PHE A 120 7.17 -14.79 0.82
CA PHE A 120 7.18 -13.32 0.82
C PHE A 120 8.14 -12.72 -0.22
N HIS A 121 9.20 -13.43 -0.61
CA HIS A 121 10.08 -12.99 -1.69
C HIS A 121 9.35 -12.80 -3.02
N PHE A 122 8.37 -13.66 -3.35
CA PHE A 122 7.63 -13.56 -4.62
C PHE A 122 6.78 -12.30 -4.73
N PHE A 123 6.35 -11.73 -3.60
CA PHE A 123 5.53 -10.49 -3.56
C PHE A 123 6.37 -9.22 -3.44
N THR A 124 7.71 -9.32 -3.35
CA THR A 124 8.61 -8.22 -3.70
C THR A 124 9.18 -8.44 -5.10
N GLY A 125 9.92 -9.53 -5.31
CA GLY A 125 10.62 -9.81 -6.55
C GLY A 125 11.68 -10.89 -6.35
N ILE A 126 12.05 -11.56 -7.44
CA ILE A 126 13.05 -12.63 -7.45
C ILE A 126 14.10 -12.36 -8.53
N PRO A 127 15.35 -12.86 -8.38
CA PRO A 127 16.36 -12.76 -9.42
C PRO A 127 15.91 -13.33 -10.76
N PHE A 128 16.16 -12.57 -11.83
CA PHE A 128 15.65 -12.82 -13.18
C PHE A 128 14.11 -12.95 -13.28
N GLY A 129 13.39 -12.37 -12.32
CA GLY A 129 11.93 -12.34 -12.28
C GLY A 129 11.30 -11.22 -13.11
N LEU A 130 10.03 -10.95 -12.80
CA LEU A 130 9.15 -10.04 -13.55
C LEU A 130 9.58 -8.56 -13.48
N PHE A 131 9.35 -7.82 -14.58
CA PHE A 131 9.36 -6.36 -14.58
C PHE A 131 8.13 -5.80 -13.86
N ALA A 132 8.16 -4.52 -13.46
CA ALA A 132 7.14 -3.93 -12.59
C ALA A 132 5.69 -4.02 -13.14
N ASN A 133 5.52 -3.85 -14.46
CA ASN A 133 4.23 -4.00 -15.14
C ASN A 133 3.74 -5.46 -15.19
N GLU A 134 4.66 -6.42 -15.31
CA GLU A 134 4.35 -7.85 -15.33
C GLU A 134 4.02 -8.35 -13.92
N HIS A 135 4.76 -7.89 -12.90
CA HIS A 135 4.51 -8.18 -11.49
C HIS A 135 3.12 -7.64 -11.10
N MET A 136 2.86 -6.36 -11.36
CA MET A 136 1.54 -5.73 -11.15
C MET A 136 0.41 -6.51 -11.86
N GLY A 137 0.64 -6.93 -13.11
CA GLY A 137 -0.30 -7.76 -13.88
C GLY A 137 -0.55 -9.14 -13.24
N TRP A 138 0.49 -9.79 -12.71
CA TRP A 138 0.36 -11.06 -12.01
C TRP A 138 -0.41 -10.92 -10.69
N ILE A 139 -0.16 -9.88 -9.90
CA ILE A 139 -0.90 -9.64 -8.65
C ILE A 139 -2.39 -9.40 -8.92
N TRP A 140 -2.72 -8.48 -9.84
CA TRP A 140 -4.12 -8.07 -10.10
C TRP A 140 -4.92 -9.05 -10.96
N PHE A 141 -4.29 -9.74 -11.91
CA PHE A 141 -5.00 -10.57 -12.91
C PHE A 141 -4.48 -12.01 -13.00
N GLY A 142 -3.23 -12.28 -12.61
CA GLY A 142 -2.61 -13.60 -12.60
C GLY A 142 -2.80 -14.40 -11.30
N GLY A 143 -3.66 -13.95 -10.39
CA GLY A 143 -3.96 -14.62 -9.12
C GLY A 143 -2.93 -14.39 -8.00
N GLY A 144 -1.92 -13.53 -8.21
CA GLY A 144 -0.88 -13.26 -7.22
C GLY A 144 -1.41 -12.67 -5.91
N GLN A 145 -2.44 -11.81 -5.95
CA GLN A 145 -3.09 -11.26 -4.74
C GLN A 145 -3.61 -12.37 -3.81
N ALA A 146 -4.31 -13.38 -4.34
CA ALA A 146 -4.87 -14.48 -3.54
C ALA A 146 -3.77 -15.39 -2.94
N LEU A 147 -2.63 -15.51 -3.60
CA LEU A 147 -1.44 -16.18 -3.06
C LEU A 147 -0.78 -15.36 -1.95
N TRP A 148 -0.78 -14.04 -2.08
CA TRP A 148 -0.23 -13.10 -1.10
C TRP A 148 -1.07 -13.09 0.19
N GLU A 149 -2.39 -12.97 0.04
CA GLU A 149 -3.37 -13.07 1.12
C GLU A 149 -3.24 -14.41 1.86
N LYS A 150 -3.15 -15.54 1.14
CA LYS A 150 -2.93 -16.86 1.73
C LYS A 150 -1.63 -16.94 2.54
N ALA A 151 -0.56 -16.28 2.09
CA ALA A 151 0.73 -16.25 2.81
C ALA A 151 0.70 -15.33 4.05
N TYR A 152 -0.12 -14.27 4.04
CA TYR A 152 -0.20 -13.28 5.13
C TYR A 152 -1.29 -13.61 6.17
N ALA A 153 -2.32 -14.37 5.80
CA ALA A 153 -3.43 -14.75 6.67
C ALA A 153 -3.04 -15.38 8.02
N PRO A 154 -1.99 -16.22 8.16
CA PRO A 154 -1.55 -16.76 9.46
C PRO A 154 -1.10 -15.68 10.46
N PHE A 155 -0.82 -14.46 9.98
CA PHE A 155 -0.36 -13.32 10.78
C PHE A 155 -1.44 -12.25 10.98
N GLY A 156 -2.66 -12.45 10.46
CA GLY A 156 -3.76 -11.48 10.55
C GLY A 156 -3.58 -10.21 9.70
N VAL A 157 -2.61 -10.18 8.78
CA VAL A 157 -2.30 -9.01 7.94
C VAL A 157 -2.97 -9.15 6.57
N GLN A 158 -3.55 -8.07 6.05
CA GLN A 158 -4.06 -8.01 4.67
C GLN A 158 -3.06 -7.27 3.77
N PRO A 159 -2.50 -7.91 2.73
CA PRO A 159 -1.54 -7.28 1.82
C PRO A 159 -2.20 -6.56 0.63
N PHE A 160 -1.53 -5.53 0.10
CA PHE A 160 -1.87 -4.84 -1.14
C PHE A 160 -0.60 -4.35 -1.86
N TYR A 161 -0.62 -4.32 -3.19
CA TYR A 161 0.46 -3.75 -4.01
C TYR A 161 0.41 -2.20 -4.00
N CYS A 162 1.40 -1.56 -3.37
CA CYS A 162 1.48 -0.09 -3.24
C CYS A 162 2.41 0.61 -4.26
N GLY A 163 3.29 -0.12 -4.96
CA GLY A 163 4.14 0.44 -6.01
C GLY A 163 5.37 -0.42 -6.32
N SER A 164 6.25 0.13 -7.16
CA SER A 164 7.56 -0.46 -7.51
C SER A 164 8.57 0.64 -7.82
N SER A 165 9.87 0.37 -7.66
CA SER A 165 10.95 1.22 -8.18
C SER A 165 11.11 1.15 -9.71
N GLY A 166 10.57 0.11 -10.36
CA GLY A 166 11.11 -0.34 -11.65
C GLY A 166 12.50 -0.98 -11.51
N PRO A 167 13.22 -1.21 -12.61
CA PRO A 167 14.53 -1.87 -12.61
C PRO A 167 15.54 -1.13 -11.73
N GLN A 168 16.18 -1.86 -10.82
CA GLN A 168 17.16 -1.31 -9.90
C GLN A 168 18.60 -1.38 -10.43
N ALA A 169 19.51 -0.71 -9.72
CA ALA A 169 20.95 -0.85 -9.90
C ALA A 169 21.51 -2.07 -9.16
N GLY A 170 22.53 -2.72 -9.72
CA GLY A 170 23.27 -3.83 -9.10
C GLY A 170 24.15 -3.42 -7.91
N GLY A 171 24.26 -2.12 -7.64
CA GLY A 171 24.85 -1.57 -6.42
C GLY A 171 26.19 -0.84 -6.59
N TRP A 172 26.65 -0.26 -5.49
CA TRP A 172 27.89 0.49 -5.35
C TRP A 172 28.99 -0.35 -4.71
N PHE A 173 30.16 -0.40 -5.35
CA PHE A 173 31.29 -1.24 -4.93
C PHE A 173 32.56 -0.39 -4.75
N ARG A 174 33.28 -0.61 -3.65
CA ARG A 174 34.57 0.08 -3.37
C ARG A 174 35.68 -0.32 -4.35
N LYS A 175 35.63 -1.53 -4.91
CA LYS A 175 36.52 -2.07 -5.95
C LYS A 175 35.72 -2.41 -7.21
N GLU A 176 36.39 -2.60 -8.33
CA GLU A 176 35.76 -3.19 -9.52
C GLU A 176 35.52 -4.69 -9.29
N ILE A 177 34.39 -5.20 -9.78
CA ILE A 177 34.09 -6.62 -9.98
C ILE A 177 34.27 -6.91 -11.47
N LYS A 178 35.13 -7.89 -11.81
CA LYS A 178 35.48 -8.25 -13.20
C LYS A 178 35.34 -9.75 -13.48
N THR A 179 35.35 -10.56 -12.44
CA THR A 179 35.31 -12.02 -12.45
C THR A 179 34.37 -12.53 -11.36
N VAL A 180 34.02 -13.82 -11.40
CA VAL A 180 33.24 -14.45 -10.32
C VAL A 180 34.04 -14.53 -9.01
N ASP A 181 35.37 -14.58 -9.08
CA ASP A 181 36.23 -14.67 -7.89
C ASP A 181 36.28 -13.36 -7.09
N ASP A 182 36.01 -12.20 -7.69
CA ASP A 182 35.96 -10.90 -7.01
C ASP A 182 34.81 -10.80 -5.98
N PHE A 183 33.81 -11.70 -6.06
CA PHE A 183 32.74 -11.82 -5.06
C PHE A 183 33.18 -12.55 -3.77
N LYS A 184 34.27 -13.34 -3.81
CA LYS A 184 34.67 -14.20 -2.68
C LYS A 184 35.15 -13.38 -1.49
N GLY A 185 34.42 -13.48 -0.38
CA GLY A 185 34.71 -12.75 0.86
C GLY A 185 34.20 -11.30 0.90
N LEU A 186 33.67 -10.77 -0.21
CA LEU A 186 33.13 -9.42 -0.30
C LEU A 186 32.01 -9.22 0.73
N LYS A 187 32.10 -8.21 1.59
CA LYS A 187 31.03 -7.86 2.55
C LYS A 187 30.01 -6.96 1.86
N MET A 188 28.85 -7.47 1.49
CA MET A 188 27.84 -6.72 0.73
C MET A 188 26.54 -6.56 1.51
N ARG A 189 26.00 -5.33 1.59
CA ARG A 189 24.59 -5.14 1.92
C ARG A 189 23.74 -5.51 0.71
N ILE A 190 22.94 -6.57 0.84
CA ILE A 190 21.97 -6.96 -0.19
C ILE A 190 20.70 -7.57 0.40
N ALA A 191 19.53 -7.10 -0.07
CA ALA A 191 18.20 -7.62 0.27
C ALA A 191 17.76 -8.83 -0.58
N GLY A 192 16.56 -9.35 -0.27
CA GLY A 192 15.86 -10.35 -1.07
C GLY A 192 16.61 -11.68 -1.32
N LEU A 193 16.21 -12.38 -2.38
CA LEU A 193 16.89 -13.59 -2.86
C LEU A 193 18.18 -13.27 -3.64
N GLY A 194 18.41 -12.02 -4.05
CA GLY A 194 19.69 -11.59 -4.63
C GLY A 194 20.86 -11.89 -3.69
N GLY A 195 20.67 -11.66 -2.40
CA GLY A 195 21.64 -12.02 -1.36
C GLY A 195 21.89 -13.53 -1.24
N GLU A 196 20.90 -14.38 -1.48
CA GLU A 196 21.11 -15.85 -1.47
C GLU A 196 21.88 -16.33 -2.71
N VAL A 197 21.66 -15.71 -3.88
CA VAL A 197 22.46 -15.98 -5.09
C VAL A 197 23.92 -15.55 -4.87
N LEU A 198 24.15 -14.33 -4.38
CA LEU A 198 25.50 -13.83 -4.14
C LEU A 198 26.23 -14.58 -3.00
N ARG A 199 25.51 -15.03 -1.96
CA ARG A 199 26.07 -15.88 -0.89
C ARG A 199 26.67 -17.17 -1.46
N ARG A 200 26.06 -17.77 -2.48
CA ARG A 200 26.58 -18.98 -3.18
C ARG A 200 27.82 -18.71 -4.05
N LEU A 201 28.07 -17.45 -4.41
CA LEU A 201 29.32 -17.00 -5.04
C LEU A 201 30.41 -16.63 -4.00
N GLY A 202 30.12 -16.76 -2.71
CA GLY A 202 31.06 -16.47 -1.61
C GLY A 202 30.95 -15.07 -1.02
N VAL A 203 29.90 -14.30 -1.34
CA VAL A 203 29.67 -12.97 -0.74
C VAL A 203 29.22 -13.10 0.72
N ASN A 204 29.87 -12.35 1.59
CA ASN A 204 29.46 -12.15 2.98
C ASN A 204 28.27 -11.18 3.02
N VAL A 205 27.07 -11.70 2.79
CA VAL A 205 25.83 -10.92 2.71
C VAL A 205 25.33 -10.49 4.08
N VAL A 206 25.11 -9.17 4.21
CA VAL A 206 24.55 -8.49 5.39
C VAL A 206 23.21 -7.85 5.01
N LEU A 207 22.22 -7.87 5.92
CA LEU A 207 21.01 -7.06 5.79
C LEU A 207 21.08 -5.91 6.80
N LEU A 208 20.94 -4.67 6.32
CA LEU A 208 20.94 -3.46 7.15
C LEU A 208 19.73 -2.58 6.81
N PRO A 209 19.12 -1.90 7.82
CA PRO A 209 18.15 -0.83 7.60
C PRO A 209 18.68 0.24 6.63
N PRO A 210 17.81 0.89 5.82
CA PRO A 210 18.28 1.77 4.75
C PRO A 210 19.14 2.95 5.24
N GLY A 211 18.80 3.54 6.39
CA GLY A 211 19.55 4.66 6.96
C GLY A 211 20.98 4.32 7.41
N GLU A 212 21.31 3.04 7.61
CA GLU A 212 22.62 2.60 8.08
C GLU A 212 23.61 2.31 6.94
N ILE A 213 23.12 2.12 5.70
CA ILE A 213 23.93 1.69 4.54
C ILE A 213 25.12 2.62 4.32
N PHE A 214 24.92 3.94 4.37
CA PHE A 214 26.00 4.91 4.17
C PHE A 214 27.07 4.80 5.28
N GLN A 215 26.68 4.66 6.54
CA GLN A 215 27.64 4.55 7.65
C GLN A 215 28.41 3.23 7.60
N ALA A 216 27.73 2.11 7.37
CA ALA A 216 28.38 0.80 7.25
C ALA A 216 29.32 0.73 6.03
N MET A 217 28.99 1.41 4.92
CA MET A 217 29.93 1.62 3.81
C MET A 217 31.09 2.53 4.23
N GLN A 218 30.83 3.68 4.87
CA GLN A 218 31.84 4.66 5.26
C GLN A 218 32.90 4.07 6.19
N SER A 219 32.47 3.32 7.22
CA SER A 219 33.34 2.65 8.21
C SER A 219 34.17 1.50 7.61
N GLY A 220 33.77 0.95 6.46
CA GLY A 220 34.35 -0.28 5.90
C GLY A 220 33.81 -1.56 6.55
N THR A 221 32.73 -1.48 7.34
CA THR A 221 31.98 -2.66 7.82
C THR A 221 31.49 -3.48 6.62
N ILE A 222 30.98 -2.81 5.58
CA ILE A 222 30.69 -3.40 4.26
C ILE A 222 31.54 -2.76 3.16
N ASP A 223 31.82 -3.54 2.12
CA ASP A 223 32.66 -3.20 0.97
C ASP A 223 31.83 -2.78 -0.26
N ALA A 224 30.57 -3.21 -0.29
CA ALA A 224 29.59 -2.93 -1.33
C ALA A 224 28.16 -2.85 -0.75
N ALA A 225 27.26 -2.16 -1.45
CA ALA A 225 25.84 -2.10 -1.12
C ALA A 225 24.98 -1.88 -2.36
N GLU A 226 23.90 -2.63 -2.50
CA GLU A 226 22.75 -2.18 -3.30
C GLU A 226 21.84 -1.27 -2.46
N TRP A 227 20.94 -0.54 -3.12
CA TRP A 227 19.82 0.12 -2.44
C TRP A 227 18.56 0.25 -3.31
N VAL A 228 18.57 1.11 -4.34
CA VAL A 228 17.50 1.16 -5.36
C VAL A 228 18.04 1.58 -6.73
N GLY A 229 18.69 2.73 -6.84
CA GLY A 229 18.92 3.36 -8.14
C GLY A 229 19.36 4.82 -8.08
N PRO A 230 19.66 5.45 -9.24
CA PRO A 230 20.43 6.69 -9.30
C PRO A 230 19.95 7.84 -8.43
N TRP A 231 18.62 8.06 -8.31
CA TRP A 231 18.05 9.12 -7.48
C TRP A 231 18.26 8.82 -5.98
N ASN A 232 17.83 7.64 -5.53
CA ASN A 232 17.83 7.25 -4.13
C ASN A 232 19.25 7.12 -3.59
N ASP A 233 20.13 6.50 -4.38
CA ASP A 233 21.52 6.23 -4.01
C ASP A 233 22.37 7.52 -3.95
N LEU A 234 22.05 8.50 -4.81
CA LEU A 234 22.63 9.85 -4.76
C LEU A 234 22.22 10.58 -3.47
N ALA A 235 20.94 10.51 -3.10
CA ALA A 235 20.44 11.07 -1.84
C ALA A 235 21.03 10.38 -0.60
N PHE A 236 21.31 9.07 -0.69
CA PHE A 236 22.02 8.31 0.34
C PHE A 236 23.54 8.54 0.32
N GLY A 237 24.07 9.29 -0.65
CA GLY A 237 25.48 9.68 -0.71
C GLY A 237 26.46 8.56 -1.07
N LEU A 238 26.00 7.41 -1.57
CA LEU A 238 26.84 6.20 -1.74
C LEU A 238 28.04 6.42 -2.67
N PHE A 239 27.89 7.30 -3.66
CA PHE A 239 28.97 7.79 -4.55
C PHE A 239 30.17 8.44 -3.85
N ARG A 240 30.03 8.82 -2.57
CA ARG A 240 31.12 9.41 -1.76
C ARG A 240 32.04 8.36 -1.12
N VAL A 241 31.56 7.12 -1.02
CA VAL A 241 32.23 6.01 -0.29
C VAL A 241 32.58 4.83 -1.20
N ALA A 242 31.96 4.72 -2.37
CA ALA A 242 32.27 3.77 -3.43
C ALA A 242 32.26 4.46 -4.80
N LYS A 243 33.06 3.95 -5.75
CA LYS A 243 33.28 4.58 -7.07
C LYS A 243 32.65 3.83 -8.24
N ASN A 244 32.41 2.53 -8.09
CA ASN A 244 31.97 1.66 -9.17
C ASN A 244 30.48 1.38 -8.96
N TYR A 245 29.65 1.70 -9.96
CA TYR A 245 28.20 1.55 -9.90
C TYR A 245 27.75 0.63 -11.04
N TYR A 246 27.19 -0.52 -10.68
CA TYR A 246 26.83 -1.57 -11.64
C TYR A 246 25.35 -1.51 -11.95
N MET A 247 24.98 -1.68 -13.23
CA MET A 247 23.60 -1.80 -13.70
C MET A 247 23.53 -2.78 -14.89
N PRO A 248 22.39 -3.46 -15.12
CA PRO A 248 21.20 -3.50 -14.26
C PRO A 248 21.39 -4.39 -13.03
N SER A 249 20.50 -4.28 -12.05
CA SER A 249 20.32 -5.34 -11.04
C SER A 249 19.74 -6.58 -11.70
N PHE A 250 20.43 -7.72 -11.62
CA PHE A 250 19.85 -9.02 -12.01
C PHE A 250 18.89 -9.58 -10.95
N PHE A 251 18.94 -9.04 -9.73
CA PHE A 251 18.11 -9.49 -8.61
C PHE A 251 16.76 -8.76 -8.53
N GLU A 252 16.67 -7.53 -9.06
CA GLU A 252 15.50 -6.65 -8.91
C GLU A 252 15.18 -5.86 -10.20
N PHE A 253 14.52 -6.52 -11.16
CA PHE A 253 14.02 -5.91 -12.42
C PHE A 253 12.71 -5.12 -12.27
N GLY A 254 11.96 -5.32 -11.19
CA GLY A 254 10.69 -4.62 -10.94
C GLY A 254 10.11 -4.93 -9.56
N PRO A 255 10.86 -4.71 -8.47
CA PRO A 255 10.45 -5.13 -7.13
C PRO A 255 9.30 -4.28 -6.60
N ALA A 256 8.38 -4.89 -5.84
CA ALA A 256 7.31 -4.19 -5.14
C ALA A 256 7.77 -3.67 -3.76
N LEU A 257 7.50 -2.40 -3.46
CA LEU A 257 8.06 -1.63 -2.32
C LEU A 257 6.96 -0.89 -1.52
#